data_AF-A0A1J5L5X9-F1
#
_entry.id   AF-A0A1J5L5X9-F1
#
_cell.length_a   1.000
_cell.length_b   1.000
_cell.length_c   1.000
_cell.angle_alpha   90.00
_cell.angle_beta   90.00
_cell.angle_gamma   90.00
#
_symmetry.space_group_name_H-M   'P 1'
#
loop_
_entity.id
_entity.type
_entity.pdbx_description
1 polymer ?
#
loop_
_entity_poly.entity_id
_entity_poly.type
_entity_poly.pdbx_seq_one_letter_code
_entity_poly.pdbx_strand_id
1 'polypeptide(L)' 'MSTEIKILHNSCCAKNSPIKSDIEAIASKNNISVNIEELSEFQDTMVYGTMIFPSIVVNGKVYDYKKHASEKELLSIL' A
#
# COMPACT_ATOMS: atom_id res chain seq x y z
N MET A 1 11.34 -9.30 -11.36
CA MET A 1 10.34 -9.73 -10.36
C MET A 1 9.53 -8.50 -10.00
N SER A 2 8.21 -8.62 -9.88
CA SER A 2 7.34 -7.49 -9.50
C SER A 2 7.13 -7.48 -7.99
N THR A 3 7.22 -6.30 -7.37
CA THR A 3 6.85 -6.09 -5.97
C THR A 3 5.33 -6.19 -5.83
N GLU A 4 4.85 -7.09 -4.98
CA GLU A 4 3.42 -7.21 -4.68
C GLU A 4 3.02 -6.20 -3.60
N ILE A 5 2.00 -5.41 -3.89
CA ILE A 5 1.52 -4.35 -3.01
C ILE A 5 0.02 -4.52 -2.81
N LYS A 6 -0.42 -4.54 -1.55
CA LYS A 6 -1.83 -4.50 -1.21
C LYS A 6 -2.11 -3.27 -0.35
N ILE A 7 -2.97 -2.38 -0.81
CA ILE A 7 -3.39 -1.20 -0.07
C ILE A 7 -4.62 -1.58 0.73
N LEU A 8 -4.50 -1.55 2.04
CA LEU A 8 -5.58 -1.84 2.98
C LEU A 8 -6.24 -0.52 3.36
N HIS A 9 -7.47 -0.33 2.91
CA HIS A 9 -8.29 0.83 3.23
C HIS A 9 -9.19 0.54 4.43
N ASN A 10 -9.59 1.61 5.12
CA ASN A 10 -10.76 1.50 6.01
C ASN A 10 -12.02 1.43 5.13
N SER A 11 -12.98 0.57 5.48
CA SER A 11 -14.20 0.30 4.70
C SER A 11 -15.04 1.55 4.37
N CYS A 12 -14.83 2.66 5.08
CA CYS A 12 -15.52 3.94 4.83
C CYS A 12 -14.84 4.84 3.77
N CYS A 13 -13.61 4.56 3.31
CA CYS A 13 -12.78 5.54 2.56
C CYS A 13 -12.00 4.96 1.36
N ALA A 14 -12.57 4.01 0.63
CA ALA A 14 -11.76 2.89 0.16
C ALA A 14 -11.37 2.77 -1.32
N LYS A 15 -11.74 3.68 -2.23
CA LYS A 15 -11.49 3.43 -3.68
C LYS A 15 -10.81 4.55 -4.48
N ASN A 16 -10.63 5.74 -3.90
CA ASN A 16 -10.03 6.90 -4.60
C ASN A 16 -8.91 7.55 -3.79
N SER A 17 -8.16 6.76 -3.03
CA SER A 17 -7.05 7.28 -2.23
C SER A 17 -5.87 7.67 -3.13
N PRO A 18 -5.16 8.78 -2.88
CA PRO A 18 -3.96 9.15 -3.65
C PRO A 18 -2.81 8.14 -3.51
N ILE A 19 -2.88 7.25 -2.51
CA ILE A 19 -1.85 6.25 -2.18
C ILE A 19 -1.41 5.44 -3.41
N LYS A 20 -2.37 4.96 -4.21
CA LYS A 20 -2.03 4.17 -5.40
C LYS A 20 -1.22 5.00 -6.40
N SER A 21 -1.67 6.22 -6.70
CA SER A 21 -0.96 7.13 -7.60
C SER A 21 0.43 7.49 -7.08
N ASP A 22 0.57 7.69 -5.77
CA ASP A 22 1.85 8.00 -5.14
C ASP A 22 2.84 6.82 -5.30
N ILE A 23 2.38 5.60 -5.03
CA ILE A 23 3.18 4.37 -5.19
C ILE A 23 3.56 4.15 -6.65
N GLU A 24 2.62 4.28 -7.59
CA GLU A 24 2.86 4.12 -9.03
C GLU A 24 3.88 5.13 -9.56
N ALA A 25 3.78 6.40 -9.13
CA ALA A 25 4.71 7.46 -9.52
C ALA A 25 6.13 7.17 -9.03
N ILE A 26 6.28 6.77 -7.76
CA ILE A 26 7.59 6.44 -7.17
C ILE A 26 8.17 5.20 -7.84
N ALA A 27 7.36 4.16 -8.06
CA ALA A 27 7.79 2.93 -8.72
C ALA A 27 8.28 3.20 -10.16
N SER A 28 7.50 3.95 -10.93
CA SER A 28 7.83 4.34 -12.31
C SER A 28 9.13 5.14 -12.37
N LYS A 29 9.30 6.14 -11.48
CA LYS A 29 10.52 6.96 -11.39
C LYS A 29 11.79 6.14 -11.09
N ASN A 30 11.64 5.00 -10.39
CA ASN A 30 12.76 4.16 -9.96
C ASN A 30 12.87 2.84 -10.74
N ASN A 31 12.12 2.66 -11.84
CA ASN A 31 12.08 1.42 -12.63
C ASN A 31 11.70 0.16 -11.82
N ILE A 32 10.85 0.32 -10.80
CA ILE A 32 10.32 -0.77 -9.98
C ILE A 32 9.02 -1.24 -10.61
N SER A 33 8.94 -2.53 -10.95
CA SER A 33 7.69 -3.15 -11.39
C SER A 33 6.85 -3.47 -10.16
N VAL A 34 5.64 -2.91 -10.08
CA VAL A 34 4.71 -3.11 -8.97
C VAL A 34 3.41 -3.74 -9.45
N ASN A 35 2.81 -4.59 -8.62
CA ASN A 35 1.46 -5.09 -8.80
C ASN A 35 0.62 -4.65 -7.60
N ILE A 36 -0.32 -3.73 -7.81
CA ILE A 36 -1.07 -3.08 -6.73
C ILE A 36 -2.52 -3.59 -6.73
N GLU A 37 -2.94 -4.10 -5.58
CA GLU A 37 -4.31 -4.47 -5.27
C GLU A 37 -4.87 -3.57 -4.15
N GLU A 38 -6.12 -3.14 -4.26
CA GLU A 38 -6.78 -2.32 -3.24
C GLU A 38 -7.87 -3.12 -2.54
N LEU A 39 -7.75 -3.26 -1.21
CA LEU A 39 -8.67 -4.00 -0.37
C LEU A 39 -9.45 -3.03 0.52
N SER A 40 -10.78 -3.03 0.36
CA SER A 40 -11.72 -2.19 1.10
C SER A 40 -12.58 -2.96 2.10
N GLU A 41 -12.77 -4.25 1.85
CA GLU A 41 -13.62 -5.08 2.68
C GLU A 41 -12.91 -5.42 3.99
N PHE A 42 -13.63 -5.27 5.10
CA PHE A 42 -13.07 -5.54 6.42
C PHE A 42 -12.53 -6.98 6.53
N GLN A 43 -13.23 -7.94 5.93
CA GLN A 43 -12.83 -9.35 5.92
C GLN A 43 -11.49 -9.56 5.20
N ASP A 44 -11.28 -8.87 4.08
CA ASP A 44 -10.05 -8.96 3.28
C ASP A 44 -8.87 -8.26 3.96
N THR A 45 -9.13 -7.20 4.73
CA THR A 45 -8.06 -6.47 5.45
C THR A 45 -7.68 -7.14 6.78
N MET A 46 -8.61 -7.84 7.44
CA MET A 46 -8.39 -8.50 8.73
C MET A 46 -7.34 -9.61 8.68
N VAL A 47 -7.19 -10.29 7.54
CA VAL A 47 -6.18 -11.37 7.37
C VAL A 47 -4.74 -10.88 7.55
N TYR A 48 -4.52 -9.57 7.41
CA TYR A 48 -3.20 -8.94 7.58
C TYR A 48 -2.94 -8.47 9.03
N GLY A 49 -3.91 -8.62 9.93
CA GLY A 49 -3.73 -8.34 11.36
C GLY A 49 -3.43 -6.87 11.70
N THR A 50 -3.76 -5.93 10.80
CA THR A 50 -3.58 -4.50 11.06
C THR A 50 -4.82 -3.90 11.73
N MET A 51 -4.60 -2.99 12.68
CA MET A 51 -5.63 -2.15 13.28
C MET A 51 -5.52 -0.69 12.80
N ILE A 52 -4.54 -0.40 11.95
CA ILE A 52 -4.23 0.95 11.48
C ILE A 52 -4.56 1.05 10.01
N PHE A 53 -5.28 2.09 9.63
CA PHE A 53 -5.63 2.35 8.23
C PHE A 53 -5.33 3.81 7.86
N PRO A 54 -4.91 4.09 6.61
CA PRO A 54 -4.55 3.11 5.60
C PRO A 54 -3.23 2.38 5.93
N SER A 55 -3.16 1.08 5.64
CA SER A 55 -1.94 0.28 5.71
C SER A 55 -1.58 -0.22 4.31
N ILE A 56 -0.31 -0.53 4.08
CA ILE A 56 0.16 -1.16 2.85
C ILE A 56 0.90 -2.46 3.18
N VAL A 57 0.65 -3.50 2.40
CA VAL A 57 1.34 -4.77 2.49
C VAL A 57 2.30 -4.85 1.32
N VAL A 58 3.60 -4.94 1.58
CA VAL A 58 4.61 -5.10 0.54
C VAL A 58 5.29 -6.45 0.71
N ASN A 59 5.20 -7.30 -0.31
CA ASN A 59 5.73 -8.67 -0.31
C ASN A 59 5.36 -9.46 0.98
N GLY A 60 4.11 -9.31 1.42
CA GLY A 60 3.57 -9.98 2.61
C GLY A 60 3.84 -9.28 3.95
N LYS A 61 4.62 -8.18 3.98
CA LYS A 61 4.91 -7.42 5.21
C LYS A 61 4.06 -6.16 5.29
N VAL A 62 3.44 -5.94 6.46
CA VAL A 62 2.52 -4.82 6.71
C VAL A 62 3.28 -3.59 7.18
N TYR A 63 2.93 -2.43 6.61
CA TYR A 63 3.45 -1.11 6.95
C TYR A 63 2.31 -0.11 7.15
N ASP A 64 2.44 0.75 8.15
CA ASP A 64 1.57 1.91 8.35
C ASP A 64 1.92 2.97 7.30
N TYR A 65 0.98 3.27 6.40
CA TYR A 65 1.20 4.24 5.33
C TYR A 65 1.53 5.63 5.90
N LYS A 66 0.87 6.05 6.98
CA LYS A 66 1.09 7.40 7.55
C LYS A 66 2.52 7.59 8.05
N LYS A 67 3.17 6.52 8.51
CA LYS A 67 4.58 6.54 8.93
C LYS A 67 5.56 6.51 7.76
N HIS A 68 5.14 5.96 6.62
CA HIS A 68 6.00 5.78 5.45
C HIS A 68 5.62 6.69 4.27
N ALA A 69 4.70 7.65 4.44
CA ALA A 69 4.12 8.45 3.36
C ALA A 69 5.11 9.37 2.61
N SER A 70 6.34 9.52 3.09
CA SER A 70 7.35 10.28 2.34
C SER A 70 7.95 9.43 1.22
N GLU A 71 8.35 10.06 0.12
CA GLU A 71 8.93 9.36 -1.04
C GLU A 71 10.11 8.45 -0.65
N LYS A 72 10.98 8.91 0.27
CA LYS A 72 12.15 8.14 0.72
C LYS A 72 11.74 6.89 1.51
N GLU A 73 10.75 7.02 2.38
CA GLU A 73 10.27 5.90 3.21
C GLU A 73 9.50 4.89 2.36
N LEU A 74 8.62 5.35 1.46
CA LEU A 74 7.95 4.52 0.47
C LEU A 74 8.96 3.75 -0.38
N LEU A 75 9.96 4.42 -0.95
CA LEU A 75 10.99 3.76 -1.75
C LEU A 75 11.79 2.71 -0.95
N SER A 76 11.95 2.89 0.36
CA SER A 76 12.69 1.93 1.20
C SER A 76 11.95 0.61 1.43
N ILE A 77 10.64 0.59 1.19
CA ILE A 77 9.76 -0.58 1.43
C ILE A 77 9.22 -1.21 0.14
N LEU A 78 9.31 -0.53 -1.01
CA LEU A 78 8.95 -1.01 -2.35
C LEU A 78 10.04 -1.88 -2.97
#